data_AF-L2GKU6-F1
#
_entry.id   AF-L2GKU6-F1
#
_cell.length_a   1.000
_cell.length_b   1.000
_cell.length_c   1.000
_cell.angle_alpha   90.00
_cell.angle_beta   90.00
_cell.angle_gamma   90.00
#
_symmetry.space_group_name_H-M   'P 1'
#
loop_
_entity.id
_entity.type
_entity.pdbx_description
1 polymer ?
#
loop_
_entity_poly.entity_id
_entity_poly.type
_entity_poly.pdbx_seq_one_letter_code
_entity_poly.pdbx_strand_id
1 'polypeptide(L)'
;MLKSVFQDITNISSKRIKLTIHKSSHRKRLLRWLYEVCRDFRYSIYTYTTAVLIIDKYTEKNGFELKEYQLIGISCLFLAAKIEESKTKRVLEYSVVTDGAFTAKEILRTEWSIFESLGHELHLKLPQYYFNPDYFRTRFSFLEFEHKKELLNCFIAAQLEVRSYTRNVFLLYLESKREMEVWLADEYKTVPEMAKFYIKNNPLIYNILDSILNLQDAKQIK
;
A
#
# COMPACT_ATOMS: atom_id res chain seq x y z
N MET A 1 -35.33 53.87 0.84
CA MET A 1 -35.51 53.41 2.23
C MET A 1 -36.24 52.07 2.15
N LEU A 2 -35.75 50.90 2.60
CA LEU A 2 -34.59 50.45 3.39
C LEU A 2 -34.05 49.17 2.70
N LYS A 3 -32.74 49.03 2.43
CA LYS A 3 -31.70 48.37 3.27
C LYS A 3 -32.11 47.02 3.89
N SER A 4 -31.49 45.96 3.34
CA SER A 4 -30.84 44.82 4.02
C SER A 4 -31.53 44.16 5.22
N VAL A 5 -31.88 42.87 5.11
CA VAL A 5 -31.77 41.96 6.28
C VAL A 5 -31.29 40.54 5.95
N PHE A 6 -31.31 40.02 4.70
CA PHE A 6 -30.89 38.62 4.48
C PHE A 6 -29.94 38.43 3.31
N GLN A 7 -28.71 38.93 3.46
CA GLN A 7 -27.52 38.27 2.94
C GLN A 7 -26.83 37.56 4.10
N ASP A 8 -26.37 36.35 3.82
CA ASP A 8 -25.62 35.41 4.67
C ASP A 8 -26.45 34.76 5.80
N ILE A 9 -26.55 33.44 5.88
CA ILE A 9 -25.47 32.57 6.36
C ILE A 9 -25.57 31.19 5.70
N THR A 10 -24.43 30.70 5.21
CA THR A 10 -24.13 29.34 4.68
C THR A 10 -24.38 29.05 3.20
N ASN A 11 -23.66 29.82 2.40
CA ASN A 11 -22.83 29.30 1.32
C ASN A 11 -21.93 28.11 1.79
N ILE A 12 -22.51 26.91 2.00
CA ILE A 12 -21.74 25.67 2.13
C ILE A 12 -21.88 24.93 0.80
N SER A 13 -20.89 25.15 -0.07
CA SER A 13 -20.73 24.36 -1.29
C SER A 13 -20.68 22.87 -0.93
N SER A 14 -21.66 22.14 -1.44
CA SER A 14 -21.89 20.70 -1.27
C SER A 14 -20.89 19.83 -2.04
N LYS A 15 -19.57 20.10 -1.92
CA LYS A 15 -18.54 19.45 -2.77
C LYS A 15 -17.48 18.58 -2.09
N ARG A 16 -17.47 18.40 -0.76
CA ARG A 16 -16.38 17.62 -0.11
C ARG A 16 -16.74 16.20 0.37
N ILE A 17 -18.01 15.85 0.52
CA ILE A 17 -18.38 14.56 1.15
C ILE A 17 -18.29 13.37 0.18
N LYS A 18 -18.52 13.59 -1.13
CA LYS A 18 -18.47 12.51 -2.14
C LYS A 18 -17.04 12.16 -2.62
N LEU A 19 -16.13 13.13 -2.59
CA LEU A 19 -14.74 12.93 -3.02
C LEU A 19 -13.98 11.97 -2.11
N THR A 20 -14.17 12.03 -0.79
CA THR A 20 -13.41 11.20 0.16
C THR A 20 -13.76 9.72 0.08
N ILE A 21 -15.04 9.37 -0.07
CA ILE A 21 -15.51 7.98 -0.18
C ILE A 21 -15.08 7.35 -1.52
N HIS A 22 -15.20 8.09 -2.62
CA HIS A 22 -14.68 7.62 -3.90
C HIS A 22 -13.13 7.55 -3.88
N LYS A 23 -12.44 8.53 -3.29
CA LYS A 23 -10.97 8.54 -3.20
C LYS A 23 -10.43 7.34 -2.42
N SER A 24 -11.06 6.93 -1.32
CA SER A 24 -10.63 5.71 -0.59
C SER A 24 -10.82 4.44 -1.42
N SER A 25 -11.92 4.31 -2.16
CA SER A 25 -12.19 3.15 -3.03
C SER A 25 -11.24 3.08 -4.23
N HIS A 26 -10.97 4.20 -4.91
CA HIS A 26 -10.01 4.23 -6.03
C HIS A 26 -8.57 4.05 -5.56
N ARG A 27 -8.20 4.59 -4.39
CA ARG A 27 -6.89 4.34 -3.76
C ARG A 27 -6.69 2.87 -3.50
N LYS A 28 -7.66 2.22 -2.86
CA LYS A 28 -7.65 0.79 -2.60
C LYS A 28 -7.44 -0.03 -3.87
N ARG A 29 -8.19 0.26 -4.95
CA ARG A 29 -8.02 -0.42 -6.24
C ARG A 29 -6.63 -0.20 -6.83
N LEU A 30 -6.13 1.04 -6.83
CA LEU A 30 -4.80 1.35 -7.33
C LEU A 30 -3.72 0.61 -6.54
N LEU A 31 -3.76 0.65 -5.21
CA LEU A 31 -2.71 0.05 -4.39
C LEU A 31 -2.69 -1.47 -4.54
N ARG A 32 -3.86 -2.11 -4.62
CA ARG A 32 -3.94 -3.55 -4.91
C ARG A 32 -3.38 -3.91 -6.27
N TRP A 33 -3.75 -3.13 -7.30
CA TRP A 33 -3.20 -3.32 -8.65
C TRP A 33 -1.68 -3.11 -8.69
N LEU A 34 -1.16 -2.06 -8.04
CA LEU A 34 0.30 -1.84 -7.94
C LEU A 34 1.00 -2.98 -7.19
N TYR A 35 0.36 -3.56 -6.17
CA TYR A 35 0.88 -4.73 -5.48
C TYR A 35 1.00 -5.92 -6.43
N GLU A 36 -0.04 -6.21 -7.22
CA GLU A 36 -0.04 -7.26 -8.25
C GLU A 36 1.07 -7.01 -9.29
N VAL A 37 1.21 -5.78 -9.81
CA VAL A 37 2.29 -5.42 -10.73
C VAL A 37 3.67 -5.66 -10.10
N CYS A 38 3.86 -5.35 -8.81
CA CYS A 38 5.11 -5.66 -8.11
C CYS A 38 5.37 -7.17 -8.05
N ARG A 39 4.32 -7.98 -7.85
CA ARG A 39 4.44 -9.45 -7.84
C ARG A 39 4.85 -9.98 -9.22
N ASP A 40 4.22 -9.49 -10.27
CA ASP A 40 4.50 -9.89 -11.66
C ASP A 40 5.91 -9.48 -12.08
N PHE A 41 6.36 -8.29 -11.68
CA PHE A 41 7.71 -7.81 -11.92
C PHE A 41 8.76 -8.44 -10.99
N ARG A 42 8.31 -9.20 -9.98
CA ARG A 42 9.13 -9.81 -8.92
C ARG A 42 9.94 -8.79 -8.12
N TYR A 43 9.37 -7.62 -7.92
CA TYR A 43 9.93 -6.59 -7.07
C TYR A 43 9.72 -6.91 -5.59
N SER A 44 10.60 -6.34 -4.77
CA SER A 44 10.54 -6.43 -3.34
C SER A 44 9.34 -5.65 -2.77
N ILE A 45 8.92 -6.04 -1.56
CA ILE A 45 7.91 -5.29 -0.81
C ILE A 45 8.36 -3.85 -0.48
N TYR A 46 9.68 -3.62 -0.41
CA TYR A 46 10.26 -2.30 -0.17
C TYR A 46 9.86 -1.36 -1.31
N THR A 47 10.00 -1.80 -2.57
CA THR A 47 9.56 -1.06 -3.76
C THR A 47 8.08 -0.71 -3.71
N TYR A 48 7.21 -1.67 -3.39
CA TYR A 48 5.78 -1.40 -3.24
C TYR A 48 5.53 -0.33 -2.17
N THR A 49 6.15 -0.50 -0.99
CA THR A 49 5.97 0.41 0.16
C THR A 49 6.46 1.82 -0.16
N THR A 50 7.64 1.93 -0.76
CA THR A 50 8.22 3.18 -1.25
C THR A 50 7.29 3.84 -2.27
N ALA A 51 6.75 3.09 -3.24
CA ALA A 51 5.81 3.62 -4.21
C ALA A 51 4.56 4.22 -3.56
N VAL A 52 3.95 3.52 -2.59
CA VAL A 52 2.76 4.03 -1.87
C VAL A 52 3.09 5.30 -1.09
N LEU A 53 4.23 5.35 -0.41
CA LEU A 53 4.65 6.54 0.33
C LEU A 53 4.92 7.74 -0.60
N ILE A 54 5.49 7.52 -1.80
CA ILE A 54 5.64 8.56 -2.83
C ILE A 54 4.26 9.03 -3.30
N ILE A 55 3.32 8.13 -3.57
CA ILE A 55 1.94 8.47 -3.96
C ILE A 55 1.28 9.33 -2.88
N ASP A 56 1.33 8.92 -1.61
CA ASP A 56 0.69 9.65 -0.53
C ASP A 56 1.33 11.05 -0.36
N LYS A 57 2.66 11.16 -0.38
CA LYS A 57 3.35 12.47 -0.32
C LYS A 57 2.99 13.39 -1.49
N TYR A 58 3.02 12.86 -2.72
CA TYR A 58 2.72 13.63 -3.92
C TYR A 58 1.26 14.12 -3.92
N THR A 59 0.33 13.26 -3.52
CA THR A 59 -1.12 13.58 -3.50
C THR A 59 -1.52 14.48 -2.34
N GLU A 60 -0.79 14.46 -1.22
CA GLU A 60 -0.92 15.43 -0.14
C GLU A 60 -0.54 16.84 -0.59
N LYS A 61 0.47 16.98 -1.46
CA LYS A 61 0.96 18.28 -1.95
C LYS A 61 0.18 18.84 -3.14
N ASN A 62 -0.13 18.01 -4.13
CA ASN A 62 -0.66 18.46 -5.43
C ASN A 62 -2.16 18.21 -5.61
N GLY A 63 -2.80 17.54 -4.64
CA GLY A 63 -4.14 17.01 -4.83
C GLY A 63 -4.11 15.78 -5.74
N PHE A 64 -5.30 15.30 -6.13
CA PHE A 64 -5.37 14.10 -6.95
C PHE A 64 -6.60 14.10 -7.84
N GLU A 65 -6.38 14.01 -9.15
CA GLU A 65 -7.44 13.85 -10.15
C GLU A 65 -7.64 12.38 -10.52
N LEU A 66 -8.90 11.96 -10.62
CA LEU A 66 -9.28 10.56 -10.93
C LEU A 66 -8.77 10.08 -12.29
N LYS A 67 -8.64 10.98 -13.27
CA LYS A 67 -8.21 10.64 -14.63
C LYS A 67 -6.74 10.28 -14.72
N GLU A 68 -5.92 10.81 -13.81
CA GLU A 68 -4.46 10.62 -13.80
C GLU A 68 -4.01 9.60 -12.74
N TYR A 69 -4.96 9.00 -12.04
CA TYR A 69 -4.72 8.17 -10.86
C TYR A 69 -3.80 6.97 -11.14
N GLN A 70 -4.01 6.28 -12.26
CA GLN A 70 -3.21 5.13 -12.68
C GLN A 70 -1.84 5.55 -13.22
N LEU A 71 -1.77 6.65 -13.99
CA LEU A 71 -0.53 7.20 -14.53
C LEU A 71 0.40 7.65 -13.40
N ILE A 72 -0.12 8.37 -12.40
CA ILE A 72 0.65 8.78 -11.23
C ILE A 72 1.11 7.55 -10.45
N GLY A 73 0.21 6.58 -10.20
CA GLY A 73 0.55 5.37 -9.47
C GLY A 73 1.67 4.55 -10.12
N ILE A 74 1.57 4.31 -11.44
CA ILE A 74 2.57 3.52 -12.17
C ILE A 74 3.91 4.27 -12.28
N SER A 75 3.87 5.60 -12.39
CA SER A 75 5.07 6.46 -12.41
C SER A 75 5.76 6.49 -11.05
N CYS A 76 5.01 6.56 -9.94
CA CYS A 76 5.55 6.41 -8.59
C CYS A 76 6.19 5.04 -8.38
N LEU A 77 5.60 3.97 -8.93
CA LEU A 77 6.19 2.63 -8.87
C LEU A 77 7.47 2.52 -9.69
N PHE A 78 7.51 3.13 -10.87
CA PHE A 78 8.73 3.18 -11.69
C PHE A 78 9.86 3.93 -10.95
N LEU A 79 9.53 5.07 -10.33
CA LEU A 79 10.46 5.84 -9.52
C LEU A 79 10.96 5.04 -8.31
N ALA A 80 10.05 4.40 -7.55
CA ALA A 80 10.40 3.56 -6.41
C ALA A 80 11.31 2.40 -6.80
N ALA A 81 11.04 1.73 -7.93
CA ALA A 81 11.87 0.63 -8.40
C ALA A 81 13.31 1.07 -8.73
N LYS A 82 13.51 2.31 -9.21
CA LYS A 82 14.87 2.85 -9.43
C LYS A 82 15.64 3.12 -8.13
N ILE A 83 14.94 3.27 -7.01
CA ILE A 83 15.54 3.51 -5.69
C ILE A 83 15.89 2.18 -5.02
N GLU A 84 14.94 1.24 -5.01
CA GLU A 84 15.00 0.05 -4.16
C GLU A 84 15.54 -1.19 -4.89
N GLU A 85 15.33 -1.31 -6.21
CA GLU A 85 15.71 -2.52 -6.95
C GLU A 85 17.09 -2.40 -7.57
N SER A 86 17.87 -3.48 -7.48
CA SER A 86 19.16 -3.57 -8.19
C SER A 86 19.01 -3.48 -9.71
N LYS A 87 17.90 -4.00 -10.25
CA LYS A 87 17.55 -3.96 -11.68
C LYS A 87 16.04 -3.76 -11.82
N THR A 88 15.66 -2.59 -12.34
CA THR A 88 14.28 -2.29 -12.70
C THR A 88 13.95 -2.75 -14.13
N LYS A 89 12.67 -3.00 -14.40
CA LYS A 89 12.13 -3.25 -15.73
C LYS A 89 12.25 -1.99 -16.61
N ARG A 90 12.23 -2.21 -17.93
CA ARG A 90 12.18 -1.09 -18.89
C ARG A 90 10.84 -0.39 -18.79
N VAL A 91 10.81 0.93 -18.98
CA VAL A 91 9.57 1.73 -18.97
C VAL A 91 8.50 1.21 -19.94
N LEU A 92 8.89 0.55 -21.03
CA LEU A 92 7.95 -0.09 -21.95
C LEU A 92 7.12 -1.19 -21.28
N GLU A 93 7.69 -1.95 -20.33
CA GLU A 93 6.92 -2.96 -19.59
C GLU A 93 5.86 -2.32 -18.69
N TYR A 94 6.14 -1.13 -18.14
CA TYR A 94 5.17 -0.36 -17.36
C TYR A 94 4.00 0.15 -18.23
N SER A 95 4.28 0.53 -19.48
CA SER A 95 3.24 0.87 -20.47
C SER A 95 2.38 -0.35 -20.82
N VAL A 96 3.00 -1.53 -20.98
CA VAL A 96 2.28 -2.78 -21.28
C VAL A 96 1.34 -3.21 -20.14
N VAL A 97 1.76 -3.14 -18.87
CA VAL A 97 0.86 -3.49 -17.74
C VAL A 97 -0.30 -2.52 -17.55
N THR A 98 -0.23 -1.34 -18.17
CA THR A 98 -1.36 -0.39 -18.24
C THR A 98 -2.29 -0.67 -19.42
N ASP A 99 -2.12 -1.80 -20.11
CA ASP A 99 -2.85 -2.16 -21.35
C ASP A 99 -2.72 -1.07 -22.43
N GLY A 100 -1.55 -0.43 -22.50
CA GLY A 100 -1.27 0.65 -23.44
C GLY A 100 -2.01 1.96 -23.15
N ALA A 101 -2.69 2.09 -22.01
CA ALA A 101 -3.39 3.33 -21.62
C ALA A 101 -2.44 4.53 -21.51
N PHE A 102 -1.17 4.28 -21.17
CA PHE A 102 -0.12 5.30 -21.10
C PHE A 102 1.13 4.89 -21.84
N THR A 103 1.69 5.83 -22.59
CA THR A 103 2.95 5.66 -23.31
C THR A 103 4.14 5.78 -22.36
N ALA A 104 5.29 5.19 -22.74
CA ALA A 104 6.53 5.35 -22.00
C ALA A 104 6.93 6.83 -21.79
N LYS A 105 6.62 7.70 -22.75
CA LYS A 105 6.92 9.13 -22.67
C LYS A 105 6.07 9.84 -21.62
N GLU A 106 4.81 9.47 -21.48
CA GLU A 106 3.92 10.00 -20.44
C GLU A 106 4.40 9.56 -19.05
N ILE A 107 4.73 8.27 -18.88
CA ILE A 107 5.26 7.75 -17.62
C ILE A 107 6.54 8.49 -17.20
N LEU A 108 7.49 8.69 -18.13
CA LEU A 108 8.73 9.43 -17.84
C LEU A 108 8.48 10.90 -17.48
N ARG A 109 7.54 11.56 -18.16
CA ARG A 109 7.18 12.95 -17.86
C ARG A 109 6.52 13.09 -16.49
N THR A 110 5.58 12.21 -16.18
CA THR A 110 4.90 12.20 -14.88
C THR A 110 5.86 11.85 -13.76
N GLU A 111 6.74 10.88 -13.96
CA GLU A 111 7.83 10.57 -13.03
C GLU A 111 8.67 11.81 -12.71
N TRP A 112 9.12 12.52 -13.74
CA TRP A 112 9.92 13.73 -13.57
C TRP A 112 9.17 14.80 -12.77
N SER A 113 7.90 15.02 -13.11
CA SER A 113 7.04 15.96 -12.38
C SER A 113 6.84 15.58 -10.91
N ILE A 114 6.69 14.28 -10.60
CA ILE A 114 6.61 13.78 -9.23
C ILE A 114 7.93 14.08 -8.49
N PHE A 115 9.06 13.79 -9.12
CA PHE A 115 10.37 14.00 -8.51
C PHE A 115 10.64 15.48 -8.20
N GLU A 116 10.35 16.38 -9.15
CA GLU A 116 10.45 17.83 -8.95
C GLU A 116 9.50 18.32 -7.85
N SER A 117 8.25 17.83 -7.86
CA SER A 117 7.27 18.23 -6.85
C SER A 117 7.67 17.82 -5.44
N LEU A 118 8.42 16.73 -5.28
CA LEU A 118 8.96 16.30 -3.99
C LEU A 118 10.28 16.98 -3.60
N GLY A 119 10.73 17.98 -4.37
CA GLY A 119 11.97 18.72 -4.08
C GLY A 119 13.22 17.85 -4.20
N HIS A 120 13.16 16.79 -5.01
CA HIS A 120 14.21 15.79 -5.16
C HIS A 120 14.52 14.96 -3.91
N GLU A 121 13.71 15.06 -2.85
CA GLU A 121 13.90 14.33 -1.60
C GLU A 121 13.12 13.01 -1.58
N LEU A 122 13.78 11.92 -1.98
CA LEU A 122 13.21 10.57 -2.00
C LEU A 122 13.73 9.66 -0.87
N HIS A 123 14.44 10.21 0.11
CA HIS A 123 14.88 9.46 1.29
C HIS A 123 13.69 9.18 2.20
N LEU A 124 13.05 8.03 1.99
CA LEU A 124 11.91 7.57 2.77
C LEU A 124 12.36 6.58 3.84
N LYS A 125 11.95 6.82 5.08
CA LYS A 125 12.02 5.79 6.12
C LYS A 125 10.92 4.76 5.86
N LEU A 126 11.29 3.50 5.82
CA LEU A 126 10.37 2.40 5.56
C LEU A 126 10.00 1.67 6.86
N PRO A 127 8.75 1.20 7.01
CA PRO A 127 8.31 0.50 8.21
C PRO A 127 9.09 -0.80 8.45
N GLN A 128 9.59 -1.42 7.37
CA GLN A 128 10.39 -2.64 7.41
C GLN A 128 11.72 -2.45 8.17
N TYR A 129 12.25 -1.23 8.25
CA TYR A 129 13.50 -0.96 8.97
C TYR A 129 13.34 -1.01 10.50
N TYR A 130 12.12 -1.00 11.02
CA TYR A 130 11.84 -1.15 12.45
C TYR A 130 11.69 -2.62 12.89
N PHE A 131 11.79 -3.56 11.96
CA PHE A 131 11.70 -4.98 12.26
C PHE A 131 12.82 -5.40 13.22
N ASN A 132 12.45 -6.03 14.34
CA ASN A 132 13.39 -6.55 15.34
C ASN A 132 13.52 -8.07 15.19
N PRO A 133 14.66 -8.59 14.66
CA PRO A 133 14.83 -10.02 14.43
C PRO A 133 14.74 -10.87 15.69
N ASP A 134 15.30 -10.42 16.81
CA ASP A 134 15.38 -11.21 18.04
C ASP A 134 14.00 -11.37 18.68
N TYR A 135 13.17 -10.32 18.59
CA TYR A 135 11.77 -10.38 18.99
C TYR A 135 11.00 -11.45 18.20
N PHE A 136 11.13 -11.46 16.86
CA PHE A 136 10.38 -12.39 16.01
C PHE A 136 10.93 -13.81 15.97
N ARG A 137 12.21 -14.02 16.30
CA ARG A 137 12.78 -15.37 16.45
C ARG A 137 12.17 -16.11 17.64
N THR A 138 11.99 -15.41 18.76
CA THR A 138 11.51 -16.00 20.03
C THR A 138 9.98 -16.15 20.07
N ARG A 139 9.24 -15.21 19.49
CA ARG A 139 7.77 -15.22 19.46
C ARG A 139 7.24 -16.12 18.33
N PHE A 140 6.13 -16.84 18.56
CA PHE A 140 5.46 -17.71 17.57
C PHE A 140 6.38 -18.78 16.96
N SER A 141 6.96 -19.64 17.80
CA SER A 141 7.95 -20.66 17.39
C SER A 141 7.47 -21.64 16.32
N PHE A 142 6.16 -21.81 16.17
CA PHE A 142 5.56 -22.70 15.17
C PHE A 142 5.58 -22.12 13.73
N LEU A 143 5.93 -20.84 13.56
CA LEU A 143 6.21 -20.24 12.26
C LEU A 143 7.71 -20.03 12.07
N GLU A 144 8.20 -20.25 10.85
CA GLU A 144 9.56 -19.87 10.50
C GLU A 144 9.73 -18.35 10.46
N PHE A 145 10.97 -17.91 10.63
CA PHE A 145 11.31 -16.49 10.68
C PHE A 145 10.91 -15.73 9.41
N GLU A 146 11.15 -16.30 8.23
CA GLU A 146 10.82 -15.63 6.97
C GLU A 146 9.31 -15.47 6.79
N HIS A 147 8.51 -16.45 7.23
CA HIS A 147 7.05 -16.36 7.19
C HIS A 147 6.53 -15.25 8.12
N LYS A 148 7.13 -15.05 9.29
CA LYS A 148 6.74 -13.94 10.19
C LYS A 148 7.02 -12.58 9.55
N LYS A 149 8.17 -12.44 8.89
CA LYS A 149 8.56 -11.23 8.19
C LYS A 149 7.61 -10.94 7.02
N GLU A 150 7.31 -11.95 6.21
CA GLU A 150 6.38 -11.82 5.08
C GLU A 150 4.93 -11.57 5.52
N LEU A 151 4.50 -12.16 6.63
CA LEU A 151 3.22 -11.82 7.26
C LEU A 151 3.18 -10.35 7.66
N LEU A 152 4.19 -9.87 8.38
CA LEU A 152 4.25 -8.45 8.77
C LEU A 152 4.19 -7.53 7.54
N ASN A 153 4.91 -7.89 6.47
CA ASN A 153 4.86 -7.19 5.19
C ASN A 153 3.44 -7.12 4.60
N CYS A 154 2.67 -8.21 4.69
CA CYS A 154 1.25 -8.21 4.27
C CYS A 154 0.38 -7.29 5.13
N PHE A 155 0.59 -7.26 6.45
CA PHE A 155 -0.13 -6.37 7.35
C PHE A 155 0.24 -4.89 7.12
N ILE A 156 1.52 -4.60 6.83
CA ILE A 156 1.97 -3.25 6.43
C ILE A 156 1.25 -2.82 5.15
N ALA A 157 1.21 -3.68 4.13
CA ALA A 157 0.51 -3.39 2.88
C ALA A 157 -1.00 -3.17 3.09
N ALA A 158 -1.62 -3.94 3.98
CA ALA A 158 -3.02 -3.77 4.36
C ALA A 158 -3.28 -2.44 5.07
N GLN A 159 -2.43 -2.04 6.02
CA GLN A 159 -2.57 -0.77 6.73
C GLN A 159 -2.37 0.42 5.80
N LEU A 160 -1.42 0.34 4.87
CA LEU A 160 -1.21 1.34 3.82
C LEU A 160 -2.47 1.55 2.98
N GLU A 161 -3.34 0.56 2.80
CA GLU A 161 -4.63 0.71 2.09
C GLU A 161 -5.62 1.60 2.85
N VAL A 162 -5.61 1.51 4.19
CA VAL A 162 -6.59 2.14 5.07
C VAL A 162 -6.30 3.63 5.27
N ARG A 163 -5.03 4.01 5.42
CA ARG A 163 -4.65 5.40 5.76
C ARG A 163 -3.27 5.78 5.23
N SER A 164 -3.02 7.09 5.12
CA SER A 164 -1.71 7.66 4.83
C SER A 164 -0.87 7.71 6.11
N TYR A 165 0.41 7.34 6.00
CA TYR A 165 1.38 7.34 7.10
C TYR A 165 2.60 8.23 6.83
N THR A 166 2.49 9.18 5.89
CA THR A 166 3.58 10.06 5.47
C THR A 166 4.30 10.76 6.63
N ARG A 167 3.56 11.09 7.70
CA ARG A 167 4.08 11.79 8.89
C ARG A 167 4.76 10.88 9.90
N ASN A 168 4.34 9.61 10.02
CA ASN A 168 4.85 8.70 11.03
C ASN A 168 4.76 7.24 10.59
N VAL A 169 5.81 6.79 9.92
CA VAL A 169 5.95 5.42 9.43
C VAL A 169 6.21 4.41 10.57
N PHE A 170 6.67 4.87 11.72
CA PHE A 170 6.79 4.01 12.91
C PHE A 170 5.42 3.56 13.42
N LEU A 171 4.40 4.42 13.36
CA LEU A 171 3.02 4.03 13.70
C LEU A 171 2.49 2.96 12.74
N LEU A 172 2.78 3.07 11.45
CA LEU A 172 2.44 2.03 10.47
C LEU A 172 3.01 0.67 10.88
N TYR A 173 4.30 0.63 11.25
CA TYR A 173 4.94 -0.60 11.74
C TYR A 173 4.26 -1.14 13.00
N LEU A 174 4.05 -0.27 14.01
CA LEU A 174 3.50 -0.68 15.30
C LEU A 174 2.08 -1.26 15.16
N GLU A 175 1.23 -0.60 14.38
CA GLU A 175 -0.15 -1.06 14.15
C GLU A 175 -0.20 -2.34 13.34
N SER A 176 0.62 -2.44 12.28
CA SER A 176 0.71 -3.66 11.47
C SER A 176 1.18 -4.84 12.31
N LYS A 177 2.19 -4.62 13.16
CA LYS A 177 2.69 -5.63 14.10
C LYS A 177 1.62 -6.05 15.09
N ARG A 178 0.91 -5.09 15.70
CA ARG A 178 -0.14 -5.38 16.69
C ARG A 178 -1.26 -6.22 16.08
N GLU A 179 -1.79 -5.82 14.93
CA GLU A 179 -2.87 -6.56 14.25
C GLU A 179 -2.42 -7.97 13.87
N MET A 180 -1.19 -8.11 13.36
CA MET A 180 -0.61 -9.42 13.09
C MET A 180 -0.57 -10.26 14.37
N GLU A 181 0.01 -9.75 15.46
CA GLU A 181 0.17 -10.49 16.71
C GLU A 181 -1.15 -10.92 17.35
N VAL A 182 -2.16 -10.06 17.32
CA VAL A 182 -3.52 -10.38 17.78
C VAL A 182 -4.07 -11.56 16.98
N TRP A 183 -3.91 -11.54 15.66
CA TRP A 183 -4.36 -12.63 14.80
C TRP A 183 -3.57 -13.94 15.00
N LEU A 184 -2.23 -13.86 15.16
CA LEU A 184 -1.42 -15.05 15.46
C LEU A 184 -1.74 -15.64 16.85
N ALA A 185 -2.13 -14.79 17.81
CA ALA A 185 -2.50 -15.19 19.17
C ALA A 185 -3.88 -15.85 19.25
N ASP A 186 -4.83 -15.47 18.38
CA ASP A 186 -6.13 -16.14 18.24
C ASP A 186 -6.06 -17.42 17.38
N GLU A 187 -4.90 -18.10 17.40
CA GLU A 187 -4.68 -19.37 16.71
C GLU A 187 -5.05 -19.37 15.22
N TYR A 188 -4.93 -18.22 14.53
CA TYR A 188 -5.20 -18.06 13.09
C TYR A 188 -6.65 -18.25 12.66
N LYS A 189 -7.61 -18.40 13.58
CA LYS A 189 -8.99 -18.82 13.29
C LYS A 189 -9.64 -18.12 12.11
N THR A 190 -9.53 -16.80 12.03
CA THR A 190 -10.07 -16.01 10.91
C THR A 190 -9.05 -15.00 10.40
N VAL A 191 -8.64 -15.15 9.14
CA VAL A 191 -7.77 -14.18 8.46
C VAL A 191 -8.47 -12.81 8.42
N PRO A 192 -7.83 -11.73 8.91
CA PRO A 192 -8.42 -10.41 8.87
C PRO A 192 -8.74 -9.96 7.44
N GLU A 193 -9.96 -9.46 7.21
CA GLU A 193 -10.43 -9.10 5.87
C GLU A 193 -9.54 -8.04 5.20
N MET A 194 -8.92 -7.15 5.99
CA MET A 194 -7.96 -6.16 5.49
C MET A 194 -6.69 -6.81 4.88
N ALA A 195 -6.20 -7.90 5.47
CA ALA A 195 -4.93 -8.54 5.11
C ALA A 195 -5.10 -9.68 4.11
N LYS A 196 -6.32 -10.21 3.99
CA LYS A 196 -6.69 -11.35 3.14
C LYS A 196 -6.21 -11.22 1.69
N PHE A 197 -6.31 -10.04 1.09
CA PHE A 197 -5.84 -9.80 -0.27
C PHE A 197 -4.33 -10.00 -0.40
N TYR A 198 -3.54 -9.36 0.48
CA TYR A 198 -2.08 -9.40 0.42
C TYR A 198 -1.54 -10.79 0.80
N ILE A 199 -2.17 -11.44 1.77
CA ILE A 199 -1.84 -12.80 2.19
C ILE A 199 -2.06 -13.80 1.05
N LYS A 200 -3.22 -13.75 0.37
CA LYS A 200 -3.53 -14.66 -0.75
C LYS A 200 -2.60 -14.47 -1.95
N ASN A 201 -2.18 -13.23 -2.19
CA ASN A 201 -1.26 -12.90 -3.28
C ASN A 201 0.22 -13.03 -2.88
N ASN A 202 0.53 -13.50 -1.67
CA ASN A 202 1.88 -13.81 -1.24
C ASN A 202 2.13 -15.34 -1.31
N PRO A 203 2.92 -15.82 -2.27
CA PRO A 203 3.11 -17.26 -2.49
C PRO A 203 3.82 -17.98 -1.34
N LEU A 204 4.64 -17.27 -0.56
CA LEU A 204 5.32 -17.84 0.60
C LEU A 204 4.36 -18.09 1.77
N ILE A 205 3.34 -17.23 1.91
CA ILE A 205 2.42 -17.28 3.03
C ILE A 205 1.17 -18.11 2.71
N TYR A 206 0.63 -17.97 1.49
CA TYR A 206 -0.65 -18.57 1.12
C TYR A 206 -0.67 -20.08 1.34
N ASN A 207 0.34 -20.80 0.85
CA ASN A 207 0.42 -22.26 0.95
C ASN A 207 0.51 -22.73 2.41
N ILE A 208 1.15 -21.95 3.27
CA ILE A 208 1.34 -22.28 4.68
C ILE A 208 0.05 -22.07 5.45
N LEU A 209 -0.62 -20.94 5.26
CA LEU A 209 -1.88 -20.68 5.92
C LEU A 209 -2.97 -21.64 5.45
N ASP A 210 -3.01 -21.98 4.18
CA ASP A 210 -3.95 -22.99 3.67
C ASP A 210 -3.68 -24.34 4.35
N SER A 211 -2.42 -24.74 4.48
CA SER A 211 -2.06 -25.96 5.22
C SER A 211 -2.42 -25.91 6.71
N ILE A 212 -2.21 -24.77 7.39
CA ILE A 212 -2.48 -24.62 8.83
C ILE A 212 -3.99 -24.59 9.11
N LEU A 213 -4.76 -23.88 8.29
CA LEU A 213 -6.22 -23.78 8.43
C LEU A 213 -6.88 -25.15 8.13
N ASN A 214 -6.47 -25.81 7.04
CA ASN A 214 -6.98 -27.15 6.70
C ASN A 214 -6.64 -28.22 7.77
N LEU A 215 -5.49 -28.09 8.45
CA LEU A 215 -5.11 -28.98 9.56
C LEU A 215 -5.93 -28.75 10.84
N GLN A 216 -6.48 -27.54 11.04
CA GLN A 216 -7.34 -27.22 12.19
C GLN A 216 -8.79 -27.65 11.96
N ASP A 217 -9.33 -27.48 10.74
CA ASP A 217 -10.65 -28.00 10.38
C ASP A 217 -10.71 -29.53 10.57
N ALA A 218 -9.63 -30.24 10.23
CA ALA A 218 -9.51 -31.67 10.47
C ALA A 218 -9.44 -32.07 11.97
N LYS A 219 -9.06 -31.14 12.86
CA LYS A 219 -9.04 -31.35 14.33
C LYS A 219 -10.36 -31.00 15.01
N GLN A 220 -11.21 -30.16 14.42
CA GLN A 220 -12.54 -29.85 14.93
C GLN A 220 -13.60 -30.92 14.59
N ILE A 221 -13.28 -31.85 13.68
CA ILE A 221 -14.15 -32.96 13.26
C ILE A 221 -13.90 -34.25 14.10
N LYS A 222 -12.99 -34.21 15.07
CA LYS A 222 -12.75 -35.30 16.03
C LYS A 222 -13.21 -34.90 17.43
#